data_AF-A0A9E8MZ74-F1
#
_entry.id   AF-A0A9E8MZ74-F1
#
_cell.length_a   1.000
_cell.length_b   1.000
_cell.length_c   1.000
_cell.angle_alpha   90.00
_cell.angle_beta   90.00
_cell.angle_gamma   90.00
#
_symmetry.space_group_name_H-M   'P 1'
#
loop_
_entity.id
_entity.type
_entity.pdbx_description
1 polymer ?
#
loop_
_entity_poly.entity_id
_entity_poly.type
_entity_poly.pdbx_seq_one_letter_code
_entity_poly.pdbx_strand_id
1 'polypeptide(L)'
;MKNIKYVALLMVLMMSLSCSEEFLDVNDSTDQPTTSTPDLTLAAAQVYTATHLHDNAGNNFTLLGGIYGGGISDAGDRVWYQPEQQYLITNDTYAVNIRDRTYTEL
;
A
#
# COMPACT_ATOMS: atom_id res chain seq x y z
N MET A 1 20.18 9.15 -58.44
CA MET A 1 20.26 9.65 -57.04
C MET A 1 19.02 10.41 -56.56
N LYS A 2 17.99 10.67 -57.39
CA LYS A 2 16.82 11.47 -57.00
C LYS A 2 15.92 10.79 -55.93
N ASN A 3 15.88 9.45 -55.93
CA ASN A 3 14.99 8.66 -55.06
C ASN A 3 15.59 8.35 -53.67
N ILE A 4 16.92 8.43 -53.53
CA ILE A 4 17.63 8.10 -52.28
C ILE A 4 17.30 9.10 -51.16
N LYS A 5 17.01 10.35 -51.53
CA LYS A 5 16.60 11.40 -50.59
C LYS A 5 15.23 11.12 -49.97
N TYR A 6 14.30 10.56 -50.75
CA TYR A 6 12.97 10.19 -50.27
C TYR A 6 13.00 8.94 -49.38
N VAL A 7 13.86 7.97 -49.70
CA VAL A 7 14.07 6.77 -48.86
C VAL A 7 14.69 7.14 -47.51
N ALA A 8 15.68 8.03 -47.50
CA ALA A 8 16.29 8.51 -46.26
C ALA A 8 15.28 9.28 -45.39
N LEU A 9 14.44 10.13 -46.00
CA LEU A 9 13.38 10.86 -45.31
C LEU A 9 12.34 9.91 -44.68
N LEU A 10 11.94 8.88 -45.41
CA LEU A 10 10.98 7.87 -44.93
C LEU A 10 11.53 7.08 -43.74
N MET A 11 12.81 6.73 -43.77
CA MET A 11 13.48 6.04 -42.67
C MET A 11 13.50 6.88 -41.39
N VAL A 12 13.83 8.17 -41.50
CA VAL A 12 13.84 9.09 -40.35
C VAL A 12 12.44 9.25 -39.77
N LEU A 13 11.42 9.35 -40.63
CA LEU A 13 10.03 9.48 -40.18
C LEU A 13 9.54 8.23 -39.44
N MET A 14 9.89 7.03 -39.94
CA MET A 14 9.55 5.77 -39.26
C MET A 14 10.29 5.59 -37.93
N MET A 15 11.53 6.08 -37.82
CA MET A 15 12.26 6.09 -36.56
C MET A 15 11.64 7.05 -35.54
N SER A 16 11.19 8.24 -35.97
CA SER A 16 10.52 9.20 -35.08
C SER A 16 9.16 8.73 -34.57
N LEU A 17 8.47 7.87 -35.32
CA LEU A 17 7.19 7.28 -34.90
C LEU A 17 7.35 6.01 -34.05
N SER A 18 8.57 5.46 -33.96
CA SER A 18 8.84 4.22 -33.22
C SER A 18 9.21 4.44 -31.75
N CYS A 19 9.51 5.68 -31.34
CA CYS A 19 9.61 6.00 -29.92
C CYS A 19 8.19 6.08 -29.35
N SER A 20 7.82 5.10 -28.51
CA SER A 20 6.67 5.26 -27.63
C SER A 20 6.90 6.48 -26.74
N GLU A 21 5.81 7.19 -26.40
CA GLU A 21 5.89 8.34 -25.49
C GLU A 21 6.48 7.94 -24.12
N GLU A 22 6.36 6.65 -23.77
CA GLU A 22 6.92 6.02 -22.56
C GLU A 22 8.46 5.94 -22.55
N PHE A 23 9.15 5.98 -23.70
CA PHE A 23 10.63 5.88 -23.73
C PHE A 23 11.33 7.08 -23.09
N LEU A 24 10.67 8.24 -23.07
CA LEU A 24 11.16 9.46 -22.42
C LEU A 24 10.39 9.79 -21.12
N ASP A 25 9.46 8.93 -20.71
CA ASP A 25 8.76 9.10 -19.44
C ASP A 25 9.63 8.60 -18.29
N VAL A 26 10.48 9.50 -17.81
CA VAL A 26 11.41 9.26 -16.70
C VAL A 26 10.80 9.60 -15.34
N ASN A 27 9.53 10.02 -15.29
CA ASN A 27 8.88 10.41 -14.05
C ASN A 27 8.22 9.22 -13.34
N ASP A 28 8.01 8.11 -14.07
CA ASP A 28 7.50 6.90 -13.48
C ASP A 28 8.58 6.17 -12.68
N SER A 29 8.21 5.77 -11.46
CA SER A 29 9.09 5.01 -10.57
C SER A 29 9.24 3.59 -11.09
N THR A 30 10.48 3.18 -11.40
CA THR A 30 10.80 1.79 -11.73
C THR A 30 10.66 0.84 -10.54
N ASP A 31 10.63 1.39 -9.32
CA ASP A 31 10.62 0.62 -8.08
C ASP A 31 9.21 0.50 -7.47
N GLN A 32 8.23 1.23 -8.01
CA GLN A 32 6.85 1.26 -7.52
C GLN A 32 5.87 1.17 -8.70
N PRO A 33 5.55 -0.04 -9.17
CA PRO A 33 4.59 -0.21 -10.26
C PRO A 33 3.22 0.32 -9.85
N THR A 34 2.58 1.09 -10.73
CA THR A 34 1.25 1.71 -10.50
C THR A 34 0.09 0.74 -10.73
N THR A 35 0.38 -0.45 -11.26
CA THR A 35 -0.62 -1.50 -11.53
C THR A 35 -0.11 -2.87 -11.09
N SER A 36 -1.04 -3.75 -10.69
CA SER A 36 -0.76 -5.11 -10.24
C SER A 36 -1.87 -6.05 -10.72
N THR A 37 -1.57 -7.35 -10.76
CA THR A 37 -2.58 -8.38 -11.04
C THR A 37 -3.32 -8.77 -9.76
N PRO A 38 -4.58 -9.22 -9.85
CA PRO A 38 -5.32 -9.69 -8.68
C PRO A 38 -4.57 -10.77 -7.88
N ASP A 39 -3.90 -11.71 -8.55
CA ASP A 39 -3.17 -12.79 -7.88
C ASP A 39 -1.98 -12.27 -7.06
N LEU A 40 -1.27 -11.26 -7.57
CA LEU A 40 -0.15 -10.65 -6.85
C LEU A 40 -0.64 -9.79 -5.69
N THR A 41 -1.70 -9.01 -5.90
CA THR A 41 -2.29 -8.15 -4.87
C THR A 41 -2.96 -8.97 -3.76
N LEU A 42 -3.61 -10.09 -4.08
CA LEU A 42 -4.35 -10.90 -3.11
C LEU A 42 -3.44 -11.50 -2.05
N ALA A 43 -2.32 -12.11 -2.46
CA ALA A 43 -1.39 -12.71 -1.51
C ALA A 43 -0.78 -11.65 -0.58
N ALA A 44 -0.40 -10.49 -1.13
CA ALA A 44 0.11 -9.37 -0.35
C ALA A 44 -0.94 -8.83 0.64
N ALA A 45 -2.19 -8.63 0.19
CA ALA A 45 -3.28 -8.15 1.03
C ALA A 45 -3.65 -9.13 2.15
N GLN A 46 -3.59 -10.45 1.90
CA GLN A 46 -3.81 -11.47 2.91
C GLN A 46 -2.72 -11.46 3.99
N VAL A 47 -1.46 -11.39 3.59
CA VAL A 47 -0.34 -11.27 4.54
C VAL A 47 -0.46 -9.96 5.31
N TYR A 48 -0.72 -8.85 4.63
CA TYR A 48 -0.91 -7.54 5.26
C TYR A 48 -2.02 -7.57 6.31
N THR A 49 -3.16 -8.17 5.98
CA THR A 49 -4.29 -8.33 6.90
C THR A 49 -3.88 -9.17 8.11
N ALA A 50 -3.23 -10.32 7.88
CA ALA A 50 -2.81 -11.21 8.94
C ALA A 50 -1.76 -10.56 9.86
N THR A 51 -0.81 -9.80 9.31
CA THR A 51 0.19 -9.11 10.11
C THR A 51 -0.40 -7.90 10.81
N HIS A 52 -1.08 -6.98 10.14
CA HIS A 52 -1.52 -5.73 10.77
C HIS A 52 -2.70 -5.89 11.73
N LEU A 53 -3.59 -6.87 11.52
CA LEU A 53 -4.66 -7.15 12.49
C LEU A 53 -4.15 -7.92 13.71
N HIS A 54 -2.98 -8.54 13.64
CA HIS A 54 -2.41 -9.37 14.69
C HIS A 54 -1.19 -8.76 15.40
N ASP A 55 -0.44 -7.89 14.72
CA ASP A 55 0.86 -7.44 15.21
C ASP A 55 0.70 -6.60 16.47
N ASN A 56 1.42 -7.01 17.51
CA ASN A 56 1.24 -6.57 18.90
C ASN A 56 1.87 -5.19 19.19
N ALA A 57 2.32 -4.48 18.16
CA ALA A 57 3.02 -3.19 18.29
C ALA A 57 2.09 -1.97 18.44
N GLY A 58 0.80 -2.16 18.78
CA GLY A 58 -0.15 -1.08 19.03
C GLY A 58 -1.60 -1.52 19.18
N ASN A 59 -2.52 -0.56 19.14
CA ASN A 59 -3.97 -0.75 19.17
C ASN A 59 -4.47 -1.41 17.87
N ASN A 60 -4.29 -2.72 17.74
CA ASN A 60 -4.86 -3.51 16.65
C ASN A 60 -6.29 -3.96 16.97
N PHE A 61 -7.04 -4.37 15.95
CA PHE A 61 -8.44 -4.78 16.09
C PHE A 61 -8.62 -5.99 17.02
N THR A 62 -7.69 -6.94 17.02
CA THR A 62 -7.77 -8.14 17.85
C THR A 62 -7.66 -7.80 19.34
N LEU A 63 -6.71 -6.93 19.68
CA LEU A 63 -6.49 -6.44 21.02
C LEU A 63 -7.66 -5.60 21.53
N LEU A 64 -8.05 -4.57 20.76
CA LEU A 64 -9.16 -3.67 21.13
C LEU A 64 -10.47 -4.46 21.25
N GLY A 65 -10.77 -5.31 20.27
CA GLY A 65 -11.94 -6.19 20.29
C GLY A 65 -11.91 -7.16 21.47
N GLY A 66 -10.74 -7.69 21.81
CA GLY A 66 -10.56 -8.53 22.99
C GLY A 66 -10.80 -7.79 24.31
N ILE A 67 -10.31 -6.55 24.44
CA ILE A 67 -10.52 -5.71 25.62
C ILE A 67 -12.00 -5.34 25.78
N TYR A 68 -12.65 -4.82 24.73
CA TYR A 68 -14.07 -4.43 24.79
C TYR A 68 -15.01 -5.63 24.85
N GLY A 69 -14.61 -6.76 24.26
CA GLY A 69 -15.32 -8.03 24.36
C GLY A 69 -15.11 -8.75 25.69
N GLY A 70 -14.24 -8.26 26.57
CA GLY A 70 -13.92 -8.87 27.86
C GLY A 70 -13.13 -10.19 27.75
N GLY A 71 -12.62 -10.53 26.57
CA GLY A 71 -11.79 -11.72 26.33
C GLY A 71 -10.30 -11.50 26.62
N ILE A 72 -9.86 -10.24 26.67
CA ILE A 72 -8.50 -9.83 27.01
C ILE A 72 -8.59 -8.79 28.12
N SER A 73 -7.88 -9.02 29.23
CA SER A 73 -7.61 -8.01 30.24
C SER A 73 -6.12 -7.92 30.45
N ASP A 74 -5.61 -6.72 30.71
CA ASP A 74 -4.20 -6.56 31.06
C ASP A 74 -3.95 -7.24 32.42
N ALA A 75 -2.81 -7.90 32.56
CA ALA A 75 -2.42 -8.46 33.86
C ALA A 75 -2.18 -7.28 34.81
N GLY A 76 -2.54 -7.40 36.09
CA GLY A 76 -2.58 -6.27 37.06
C GLY A 76 -1.28 -5.45 37.21
N ASP A 77 -0.17 -5.96 36.67
CA ASP A 77 1.17 -5.39 36.71
C ASP A 77 1.56 -4.62 35.43
N ARG A 78 0.70 -4.64 34.41
CA ARG A 78 0.93 -3.99 33.10
C ARG A 78 -0.03 -2.81 32.91
N VAL A 79 0.50 -1.74 32.33
CA VAL A 79 -0.13 -0.42 32.18
C VAL A 79 -0.41 -0.07 30.70
N TRP A 80 -0.25 -1.03 29.79
CA TRP A 80 -0.04 -0.74 28.36
C TRP A 80 -1.35 -0.37 27.66
N TYR A 81 -2.48 -0.87 28.18
CA TYR A 81 -3.81 -0.68 27.60
C TYR A 81 -4.82 -0.06 28.58
N GLN A 82 -4.32 0.64 29.59
CA GLN A 82 -5.17 1.33 30.55
C GLN A 82 -6.15 2.32 29.89
N PRO A 83 -5.73 3.15 28.92
CA PRO A 83 -6.65 4.04 28.23
C PRO A 83 -7.80 3.28 27.56
N GLU A 84 -7.49 2.20 26.86
CA GLU A 84 -8.47 1.36 26.15
C GLU A 84 -9.44 0.70 27.13
N GLN A 85 -8.95 0.16 28.26
CA GLN A 85 -9.81 -0.41 29.31
C GLN A 85 -10.69 0.62 30.01
N GLN A 86 -10.22 1.85 30.12
CA GLN A 86 -10.96 2.96 30.71
C GLN A 86 -11.83 3.71 29.71
N TYR A 87 -11.93 3.21 28.47
CA TYR A 87 -12.69 3.83 27.38
C TYR A 87 -12.22 5.26 27.04
N LEU A 88 -10.95 5.56 27.27
CA LEU A 88 -10.29 6.81 26.91
C LEU A 88 -9.83 6.76 25.44
N ILE A 89 -10.81 6.69 24.54
CA ILE A 89 -10.60 6.62 23.09
C ILE A 89 -10.15 7.98 22.55
N THR A 90 -9.04 8.01 21.82
CA THR A 90 -8.63 9.17 21.01
C THR A 90 -8.84 8.87 19.52
N ASN A 91 -8.75 9.91 18.68
CA ASN A 91 -8.82 9.72 17.24
C ASN A 91 -7.70 8.77 16.75
N ASP A 92 -6.51 8.87 17.35
CA ASP A 92 -5.34 8.06 17.00
C ASP A 92 -5.54 6.56 17.31
N THR A 93 -6.42 6.22 18.28
CA THR A 93 -6.74 4.82 18.63
C THR A 93 -7.26 4.03 17.43
N TYR A 94 -8.10 4.64 16.59
CA TYR A 94 -8.73 3.97 15.44
C TYR A 94 -8.32 4.53 14.08
N ALA A 95 -8.05 5.83 13.98
CA ALA A 95 -7.77 6.48 12.71
C ALA A 95 -6.43 6.01 12.12
N VAL A 96 -5.34 6.06 12.89
CA VAL A 96 -3.99 5.81 12.36
C VAL A 96 -3.72 4.31 12.20
N ASN A 97 -3.99 3.52 13.25
CA ASN A 97 -3.56 2.12 13.29
C ASN A 97 -4.51 1.15 12.58
N ILE A 98 -5.78 1.53 12.45
CA ILE A 98 -6.82 0.67 11.92
C ILE A 98 -7.28 1.18 10.56
N ARG A 99 -7.80 2.41 10.51
CA ARG A 99 -8.39 2.94 9.27
C ARG A 99 -7.31 3.21 8.23
N ASP A 100 -6.28 3.98 8.58
CA ASP A 100 -5.29 4.43 7.60
C ASP A 100 -4.47 3.24 7.07
N ARG A 101 -4.12 2.30 7.92
CA ARG A 101 -3.48 1.04 7.49
C ARG A 101 -4.37 0.18 6.58
N THR A 102 -5.66 0.07 6.88
CA THR A 102 -6.57 -0.77 6.08
C THR A 102 -6.87 -0.16 4.70
N TYR A 103 -6.96 1.17 4.61
CA TYR A 103 -7.51 1.85 3.43
C TYR A 103 -6.51 2.69 2.64
N THR A 104 -5.25 2.79 3.09
CA THR A 104 -4.27 3.69 2.46
C THR A 104 -2.97 2.99 2.04
N GLU A 105 -2.73 1.74 2.43
CA GLU A 105 -1.48 1.02 2.12
C GLU A 105 -1.60 -0.08 1.04
N LEU A 106 -2.73 -0.13 0.32
CA LEU A 106 -2.95 -1.00 -0.85
C LEU A 106 -3.38 -0.17 -2.06
#